data_AF-A0A0D9W207-F1
#
_entry.id   AF-A0A0D9W207-F1
#
_cell.length_a   1.000
_cell.length_b   1.000
_cell.length_c   1.000
_cell.angle_alpha   90.00
_cell.angle_beta   90.00
_cell.angle_gamma   90.00
#
_symmetry.space_group_name_H-M   'P 1'
#
loop_
_entity.id
_entity.type
_entity.pdbx_description
1 polymer ?
#
loop_
_entity_poly.entity_id
_entity_poly.type
_entity_poly.pdbx_seq_one_letter_code
_entity_poly.pdbx_strand_id
1 'polypeptide(L)'
;MSRLHVPYVSLAWIDDGDVALSLSHYRSRRGSEASASAMTVPGAVDDPEEVVSEVHMSIRNSTARRNLGYLSCGTGNPIDDCWRCDPDWHNNRQRLADCGIGFGRNAIGGRDGKIYVVTDPGDDDPVNPKQGTLRYAVIRDEPLWIIFKRDMVITLKQELIMNSFKTIDGRGANVHIANGACITIQYVTNVIIHGLHIHDCRPTGNAMVRSSPSHYGWRTMADGDAVSIFGASHIWVDHCSLSNCADGLVDAIMGSTAITVSNNYFTHHNEVMLLGHSDSYVKDKAMQVTIAFNHFGEGLIQRMPRHGYFHVVNNDYTHWEMYAIGGSAEPTINSQGNRYLAPTNPFAKEVTKRVETAQTIWKGWNWRSEGDLLLNGAFFTPSGAGASASYSRASSLGAKSSSMVGTITSGAGALSCRRGSAC
;
A
#
# COMPACT_ATOMS: atom_id res chain seq x y z
N MET A 1 26.90 -9.24 -13.37
CA MET A 1 27.55 -7.93 -13.29
C MET A 1 27.40 -7.42 -11.87
N SER A 2 28.52 -7.06 -11.26
CA SER A 2 28.76 -6.83 -9.84
C SER A 2 27.91 -5.72 -9.22
N ARG A 3 27.23 -6.02 -8.12
CA ARG A 3 26.51 -5.06 -7.26
C ARG A 3 27.49 -4.08 -6.64
N LEU A 4 27.28 -2.78 -6.86
CA LEU A 4 27.91 -1.72 -6.08
C LEU A 4 27.25 -1.69 -4.69
N HIS A 5 28.02 -2.08 -3.69
CA HIS A 5 27.70 -1.92 -2.28
C HIS A 5 27.90 -0.43 -1.94
N VAL A 6 26.81 0.32 -1.76
CA VAL A 6 26.88 1.72 -1.31
C VAL A 6 26.82 1.73 0.22
N PRO A 7 27.86 2.20 0.92
CA PRO A 7 27.82 2.32 2.37
C PRO A 7 26.96 3.54 2.75
N TYR A 8 25.95 3.33 3.58
CA TYR A 8 25.27 4.40 4.30
C TYR A 8 26.26 5.03 5.28
N VAL A 9 26.66 6.28 5.03
CA VAL A 9 27.51 7.07 5.93
C VAL A 9 26.65 8.13 6.63
N SER A 10 26.56 7.98 7.95
CA SER A 10 26.38 9.01 8.99
C SER A 10 25.31 10.09 8.77
N LEU A 11 24.16 9.89 9.41
CA LEU A 11 23.24 10.98 9.81
C LEU A 11 23.98 11.94 10.75
N ALA A 12 24.13 13.20 10.34
CA ALA A 12 24.49 14.29 11.23
C ALA A 12 23.27 14.63 12.10
N TRP A 13 23.56 14.83 13.38
CA TRP A 13 22.68 15.11 14.50
C TRP A 13 21.69 16.25 14.24
N ILE A 14 20.42 16.03 14.61
CA ILE A 14 19.46 17.09 14.90
C ILE A 14 19.67 17.46 16.37
N ASP A 15 19.98 18.73 16.62
CA ASP A 15 20.01 19.32 17.96
C ASP A 15 18.57 19.43 18.49
N ASP A 16 18.24 18.61 19.49
CA ASP A 16 17.06 18.81 20.34
C ASP A 16 17.39 19.87 21.40
N GLY A 17 16.96 21.10 21.14
CA GLY A 17 16.86 22.15 22.15
C GLY A 17 15.57 22.00 22.96
N ASP A 18 15.72 22.08 24.28
CA ASP A 18 14.68 22.23 25.32
C ASP A 18 13.93 20.98 25.83
N VAL A 19 14.66 20.08 26.52
CA VAL A 19 14.21 19.57 27.83
C VAL A 19 15.43 19.35 28.75
N ALA A 20 15.95 20.43 29.33
CA ALA A 20 16.84 20.33 30.48
C ALA A 20 16.01 20.48 31.76
N LEU A 21 15.90 19.42 32.56
CA LEU A 21 15.95 19.50 34.04
C LEU A 21 15.97 18.09 34.68
N SER A 22 17.01 17.89 35.48
CA SER A 22 17.16 16.92 36.58
C SER A 22 17.52 15.46 36.25
N LEU A 23 18.83 15.21 36.12
CA LEU A 23 19.46 13.93 36.44
C LEU A 23 20.20 14.05 37.78
N SER A 24 19.65 13.49 38.85
CA SER A 24 20.47 12.94 39.94
C SER A 24 19.67 11.92 40.75
N HIS A 25 20.34 10.82 41.13
CA HIS A 25 19.91 9.73 42.02
C HIS A 25 19.15 8.56 41.37
N TYR A 26 19.88 7.52 40.94
CA TYR A 26 19.84 6.22 41.64
C TYR A 26 20.98 5.29 41.22
N ARG A 27 21.81 4.87 42.18
CA ARG A 27 22.78 3.78 42.06
C ARG A 27 22.10 2.45 42.40
N SER A 28 22.49 1.40 41.68
CA SER A 28 22.55 -0.01 42.09
C SER A 28 21.25 -0.73 42.46
N ARG A 29 20.86 -1.70 41.62
CA ARG A 29 20.47 -3.05 42.06
C ARG A 29 20.55 -4.05 40.89
N ARG A 30 21.15 -5.21 41.18
CA ARG A 30 21.32 -6.37 40.30
C ARG A 30 19.98 -7.08 40.06
N GLY A 31 19.84 -7.62 38.85
CA GLY A 31 19.18 -8.90 38.57
C GLY A 31 17.65 -8.92 38.53
N SER A 32 17.10 -8.81 37.33
CA SER A 32 15.85 -9.46 36.93
C SER A 32 15.77 -9.52 35.40
N GLU A 33 15.19 -10.60 34.90
CA GLU A 33 15.03 -10.98 33.51
C GLU A 33 14.71 -9.81 32.58
N ALA A 34 15.54 -9.61 31.55
CA ALA A 34 15.18 -8.78 30.42
C ALA A 34 14.06 -9.49 29.66
N SER A 35 12.80 -9.17 29.97
CA SER A 35 11.72 -9.43 29.03
C SER A 35 12.06 -8.64 27.76
N ALA A 36 12.08 -9.33 26.63
CA ALA A 36 12.13 -8.66 25.34
C ALA A 36 10.87 -7.79 25.26
N SER A 37 11.02 -6.50 25.55
CA SER A 37 9.98 -5.51 25.26
C SER A 37 9.63 -5.69 23.79
N ALA A 38 8.42 -6.17 23.51
CA ALA A 38 7.87 -6.20 22.18
C ALA A 38 7.98 -4.77 21.65
N MET A 39 8.82 -4.55 20.63
CA MET A 39 8.93 -3.25 19.99
C MET A 39 7.56 -2.90 19.41
N THR A 40 6.82 -2.03 20.10
CA THR A 40 5.54 -1.54 19.62
C THR A 40 5.81 -0.60 18.44
N VAL A 41 5.32 -0.97 17.26
CA VAL A 41 5.35 -0.11 16.07
C VAL A 41 4.04 0.67 16.03
N PRO A 42 4.06 2.01 16.12
CA PRO A 42 2.84 2.81 16.10
C PRO A 42 1.96 2.51 14.87
N GLY A 43 0.69 2.22 15.12
CA GLY A 43 -0.30 1.89 14.09
C GLY A 43 -0.51 0.38 13.86
N ALA A 44 0.43 -0.48 14.26
CA ALA A 44 0.21 -1.92 14.22
C ALA A 44 -0.82 -2.32 15.29
N VAL A 45 -1.76 -3.18 14.93
CA VAL A 45 -2.74 -3.73 15.87
C VAL A 45 -2.17 -4.95 16.60
N ASP A 46 -2.65 -5.20 17.83
CA ASP A 46 -2.22 -6.35 18.63
C ASP A 46 -2.79 -7.68 18.09
N ASP A 47 -4.03 -7.67 17.59
CA ASP A 47 -4.69 -8.82 16.98
C ASP A 47 -4.98 -8.58 15.48
N PRO A 48 -4.08 -9.03 14.57
CA PRO A 48 -4.29 -8.94 13.14
C PRO A 48 -5.51 -9.74 12.64
N GLU A 49 -5.93 -10.79 13.35
CA GLU A 49 -7.03 -11.65 12.92
C GLU A 49 -8.40 -10.99 13.13
N GLU A 50 -8.51 -10.09 14.10
CA GLU A 50 -9.70 -9.24 14.27
C GLU A 50 -9.93 -8.36 13.04
N VAL A 51 -8.87 -7.74 12.52
CA VAL A 51 -8.93 -6.91 11.30
C VAL A 51 -9.32 -7.74 10.08
N VAL A 52 -8.79 -8.97 9.96
CA VAL A 52 -9.20 -9.92 8.91
C VAL A 52 -10.69 -10.25 9.02
N SER A 53 -11.19 -10.48 10.24
CA SER A 53 -12.62 -10.71 10.50
C SER A 53 -13.48 -9.51 10.10
N GLU A 54 -13.05 -8.28 10.40
CA GLU A 54 -13.72 -7.05 9.97
C GLU A 54 -13.81 -6.93 8.44
N VAL A 55 -12.73 -7.23 7.72
CA VAL A 55 -12.73 -7.26 6.24
C VAL A 55 -13.78 -8.24 5.73
N HIS A 56 -13.84 -9.44 6.30
CA HIS A 56 -14.84 -10.45 5.94
C HIS A 56 -16.28 -10.02 6.28
N MET A 57 -16.49 -9.32 7.40
CA MET A 57 -17.79 -8.73 7.71
C MET A 57 -18.21 -7.69 6.67
N SER A 58 -17.30 -6.81 6.27
CA SER A 58 -17.55 -5.81 5.22
C SER A 58 -17.91 -6.45 3.88
N ILE A 59 -17.18 -7.48 3.46
CA ILE A 59 -17.47 -8.25 2.23
C ILE A 59 -18.85 -8.92 2.30
N ARG A 60 -19.18 -9.58 3.41
CA ARG A 60 -20.50 -10.21 3.62
C ARG A 60 -21.63 -9.18 3.59
N ASN A 61 -21.46 -8.06 4.28
CA ASN A 61 -22.46 -7.00 4.35
C ASN A 61 -22.74 -6.38 2.97
N SER A 62 -21.69 -6.13 2.16
CA SER A 62 -21.86 -5.70 0.76
C SER A 62 -22.67 -6.74 -0.05
N THR A 63 -22.39 -8.03 0.11
CA THR A 63 -23.15 -9.11 -0.55
C THR A 63 -24.62 -9.11 -0.17
N ALA A 64 -24.92 -9.03 1.13
CA ALA A 64 -26.28 -9.05 1.63
C ALA A 64 -27.08 -7.83 1.14
N ARG A 65 -26.48 -6.64 1.14
CA ARG A 65 -27.11 -5.41 0.61
C ARG A 65 -27.42 -5.51 -0.88
N ARG A 66 -26.51 -6.09 -1.68
CA ARG A 66 -26.75 -6.37 -3.10
C ARG A 66 -27.99 -7.25 -3.31
N ASN A 67 -28.17 -8.30 -2.51
CA ASN A 67 -29.32 -9.20 -2.63
C ASN A 67 -30.66 -8.54 -2.25
N LEU A 68 -30.62 -7.42 -1.52
CA LEU A 68 -31.80 -6.67 -1.07
C LEU A 68 -32.18 -5.50 -2.02
N GLY A 69 -31.44 -5.28 -3.11
CA GLY A 69 -31.76 -4.25 -4.11
C GLY A 69 -31.67 -2.79 -3.61
N TYR A 70 -31.01 -2.55 -2.47
CA TYR A 70 -31.04 -1.28 -1.75
C TYR A 70 -29.74 -0.48 -1.95
N LEU A 71 -29.79 0.72 -2.56
CA LEU A 71 -28.80 1.84 -2.61
C LEU A 71 -27.28 1.54 -2.71
N SER A 72 -26.87 0.29 -2.83
CA SER A 72 -25.50 -0.19 -2.98
C SER A 72 -25.15 -0.23 -4.46
N CYS A 73 -23.90 0.08 -4.79
CA CYS A 73 -23.43 0.06 -6.17
C CYS A 73 -23.51 -1.34 -6.80
N GLY A 74 -23.76 -2.38 -5.98
CA GLY A 74 -24.05 -3.73 -6.42
C GLY A 74 -22.85 -4.43 -7.04
N THR A 75 -21.66 -3.81 -6.99
CA THR A 75 -20.42 -4.36 -7.54
C THR A 75 -20.07 -5.63 -6.77
N GLY A 76 -20.35 -5.65 -5.46
CA GLY A 76 -19.90 -6.71 -4.56
C GLY A 76 -18.51 -6.45 -3.99
N ASN A 77 -17.90 -5.32 -4.32
CA ASN A 77 -16.70 -4.79 -3.69
C ASN A 77 -17.13 -3.78 -2.61
N PRO A 78 -16.90 -4.05 -1.31
CA PRO A 78 -17.37 -3.19 -0.23
C PRO A 78 -16.76 -1.79 -0.23
N ILE A 79 -15.55 -1.61 -0.78
CA ILE A 79 -14.90 -0.30 -0.88
C ILE A 79 -15.67 0.55 -1.89
N ASP A 80 -15.81 0.06 -3.12
CA ASP A 80 -16.55 0.77 -4.17
C ASP A 80 -18.01 0.96 -3.79
N ASP A 81 -18.65 -0.07 -3.26
CA ASP A 81 -20.07 -0.04 -2.85
C ASP A 81 -20.38 1.04 -1.78
N CYS A 82 -19.35 1.55 -1.08
CA CYS A 82 -19.48 2.57 -0.04
C CYS A 82 -19.57 4.01 -0.59
N TRP A 83 -18.96 4.31 -1.75
CA TRP A 83 -18.89 5.69 -2.27
C TRP A 83 -19.24 5.83 -3.75
N ARG A 84 -18.98 4.81 -4.58
CA ARG A 84 -18.88 4.94 -6.04
C ARG A 84 -20.20 5.33 -6.73
N CYS A 85 -21.31 4.85 -6.19
CA CYS A 85 -22.67 5.07 -6.68
C CYS A 85 -23.31 6.35 -6.16
N ASP A 86 -22.61 7.16 -5.36
CA ASP A 86 -23.07 8.50 -5.04
C ASP A 86 -22.92 9.38 -6.29
N PRO A 87 -24.01 9.81 -6.98
CA PRO A 87 -23.89 10.69 -8.14
C PRO A 87 -23.32 12.08 -7.76
N ASP A 88 -23.35 12.40 -6.46
CA ASP A 88 -22.83 13.63 -5.88
C ASP A 88 -21.45 13.44 -5.24
N TRP A 89 -20.73 12.36 -5.56
CA TRP A 89 -19.36 12.08 -5.09
C TRP A 89 -18.42 13.29 -5.23
N HIS A 90 -18.64 14.14 -6.23
CA HIS A 90 -17.82 15.31 -6.52
C HIS A 90 -17.97 16.43 -5.49
N ASN A 91 -19.13 16.54 -4.82
CA ASN A 91 -19.36 17.42 -3.67
C ASN A 91 -19.06 16.69 -2.35
N ASN A 92 -19.23 15.36 -2.32
CA ASN A 92 -18.96 14.50 -1.17
C ASN A 92 -17.60 13.79 -1.23
N ARG A 93 -16.58 14.41 -1.87
CA ARG A 93 -15.31 13.73 -2.18
C ARG A 93 -14.67 13.04 -0.98
N GLN A 94 -14.70 13.73 0.15
CA GLN A 94 -14.04 13.30 1.37
C GLN A 94 -14.69 12.06 2.02
N ARG A 95 -15.94 11.74 1.66
CA ARG A 95 -16.63 10.49 2.08
C ARG A 95 -15.85 9.24 1.70
N LEU A 96 -15.02 9.30 0.65
CA LEU A 96 -14.13 8.19 0.28
C LEU A 96 -13.29 7.70 1.46
N ALA A 97 -12.81 8.61 2.33
CA ALA A 97 -11.97 8.25 3.47
C ALA A 97 -12.69 7.39 4.53
N ASP A 98 -14.02 7.28 4.49
CA ASP A 98 -14.80 6.40 5.36
C ASP A 98 -14.96 4.97 4.81
N CYS A 99 -14.49 4.74 3.58
CA CYS A 99 -14.70 3.49 2.84
C CYS A 99 -13.49 2.54 2.87
N GLY A 100 -12.38 2.95 3.49
CA GLY A 100 -11.20 2.10 3.67
C GLY A 100 -11.52 0.87 4.52
N ILE A 101 -10.93 -0.27 4.17
CA ILE A 101 -11.03 -1.52 4.94
C ILE A 101 -9.64 -2.07 5.26
N GLY A 102 -9.57 -3.10 6.11
CA GLY A 102 -8.31 -3.79 6.40
C GLY A 102 -7.38 -2.99 7.31
N PHE A 103 -6.08 -3.24 7.22
CA PHE A 103 -5.11 -2.60 8.10
C PHE A 103 -5.00 -1.09 7.89
N GLY A 104 -5.20 -0.61 6.65
CA GLY A 104 -5.26 0.81 6.30
C GLY A 104 -6.61 1.49 6.52
N ARG A 105 -7.63 0.84 7.12
CA ARG A 105 -8.99 1.39 7.29
C ARG A 105 -9.07 2.74 8.02
N ASN A 106 -8.06 3.03 8.85
CA ASN A 106 -7.97 4.27 9.62
C ASN A 106 -7.18 5.38 8.88
N ALA A 107 -6.75 5.17 7.63
CA ALA A 107 -6.12 6.20 6.81
C ALA A 107 -7.16 7.26 6.44
N ILE A 108 -7.25 8.34 7.22
CA ILE A 108 -8.23 9.41 6.96
C ILE A 108 -7.80 10.40 5.88
N GLY A 109 -6.53 10.33 5.46
CA GLY A 109 -5.96 11.25 4.46
C GLY A 109 -6.13 12.71 4.87
N GLY A 110 -6.55 13.54 3.92
CA GLY A 110 -6.87 14.95 4.14
C GLY A 110 -8.33 15.24 4.45
N ARG A 111 -9.10 14.25 4.95
CA ARG A 111 -10.50 14.46 5.39
C ARG A 111 -10.56 15.57 6.44
N ASP A 112 -11.65 16.32 6.45
CA ASP A 112 -11.90 17.49 7.30
C ASP A 112 -10.99 18.70 6.98
N GLY A 113 -10.03 18.52 6.06
CA GLY A 113 -9.19 19.55 5.49
C GLY A 113 -9.86 20.32 4.34
N LYS A 114 -9.20 21.39 3.91
CA LYS A 114 -9.65 22.17 2.74
C LYS A 114 -9.39 21.40 1.45
N ILE A 115 -10.26 21.59 0.47
CA ILE A 115 -9.98 21.15 -0.90
C ILE A 115 -8.92 22.07 -1.50
N TYR A 116 -7.81 21.48 -1.94
CA TYR A 116 -6.79 22.16 -2.73
C TYR A 116 -6.92 21.73 -4.18
N VAL A 117 -6.96 22.69 -5.11
CA VAL A 117 -7.05 22.40 -6.55
C VAL A 117 -5.71 22.65 -7.21
N VAL A 118 -5.07 21.58 -7.69
CA VAL A 118 -3.89 21.66 -8.55
C VAL A 118 -4.31 22.25 -9.89
N THR A 119 -3.65 23.34 -10.28
CA THR A 119 -3.90 24.09 -11.52
C THR A 119 -2.70 24.10 -12.45
N ASP A 120 -1.50 23.84 -11.90
CA ASP A 120 -0.22 23.85 -12.60
C ASP A 120 0.46 22.47 -12.44
N PRO A 121 0.73 21.74 -13.55
CA PRO A 121 1.44 20.47 -13.52
C PRO A 121 2.97 20.60 -13.36
N GLY A 122 3.51 21.82 -13.31
CA GLY A 122 4.95 22.07 -13.19
C GLY A 122 5.57 21.64 -11.87
N ASP A 123 6.85 21.28 -11.91
CA ASP A 123 7.67 20.86 -10.76
C ASP A 123 9.12 21.35 -10.86
N ASP A 124 9.34 22.54 -11.42
CA ASP A 124 10.68 23.01 -11.80
C ASP A 124 11.63 23.24 -10.62
N ASP A 125 11.09 23.58 -9.44
CA ASP A 125 11.85 23.86 -8.22
C ASP A 125 11.35 22.96 -7.06
N PRO A 126 12.06 21.86 -6.76
CA PRO A 126 11.74 20.97 -5.65
C PRO A 126 11.90 21.61 -4.26
N VAL A 127 12.59 22.75 -4.16
CA VAL A 127 12.78 23.49 -2.92
C VAL A 127 11.74 24.60 -2.77
N ASN A 128 11.36 25.30 -3.84
CA ASN A 128 10.40 26.41 -3.77
C ASN A 128 9.19 26.16 -4.69
N PRO A 129 8.32 25.19 -4.36
CA PRO A 129 7.18 24.88 -5.19
C PRO A 129 6.20 26.06 -5.26
N LYS A 130 5.68 26.33 -6.45
CA LYS A 130 4.72 27.42 -6.68
C LYS A 130 3.33 27.04 -6.18
N GLN A 131 2.59 27.98 -5.61
CA GLN A 131 1.18 27.78 -5.34
C GLN A 131 0.44 27.45 -6.66
N GLY A 132 -0.43 26.44 -6.61
CA GLY A 132 -1.10 25.84 -7.76
C GLY A 132 -0.52 24.47 -8.15
N THR A 133 0.69 24.13 -7.71
CA THR A 133 1.36 22.85 -8.01
C THR A 133 1.02 21.76 -7.00
N LEU A 134 1.19 20.49 -7.42
CA LEU A 134 1.03 19.34 -6.54
C LEU A 134 2.04 19.36 -5.38
N ARG A 135 3.32 19.67 -5.66
CA ARG A 135 4.36 19.73 -4.62
C ARG A 135 4.06 20.75 -3.55
N TYR A 136 3.53 21.92 -3.90
CA TYR A 136 3.14 22.93 -2.92
C TYR A 136 2.09 22.38 -1.93
N ALA A 137 1.11 21.64 -2.44
CA ALA A 137 -0.02 21.13 -1.68
C ALA A 137 0.39 20.00 -0.71
N VAL A 138 1.15 19.00 -1.18
CA VAL A 138 1.45 17.80 -0.38
C VAL A 138 2.36 18.09 0.82
N ILE A 139 3.14 19.16 0.79
CA ILE A 139 4.03 19.54 1.90
C ILE A 139 3.36 20.43 2.95
N ARG A 140 2.10 20.86 2.75
CA ARG A 140 1.42 21.73 3.72
C ARG A 140 1.25 21.03 5.08
N ASP A 141 1.26 21.81 6.16
CA ASP A 141 1.10 21.26 7.52
C ASP A 141 -0.36 20.92 7.81
N GLU A 142 -1.30 21.71 7.27
CA GLU A 142 -2.73 21.45 7.41
C GLU A 142 -3.19 20.22 6.60
N PRO A 143 -4.26 19.52 7.05
CA PRO A 143 -4.90 18.49 6.24
C PRO A 143 -5.40 19.05 4.92
N LEU A 144 -5.13 18.36 3.81
CA LEU A 144 -5.60 18.78 2.48
C LEU A 144 -6.13 17.62 1.65
N TRP A 145 -7.32 17.85 1.07
CA TRP A 145 -7.88 17.01 0.02
C TRP A 145 -7.53 17.59 -1.35
N ILE A 146 -6.53 17.00 -2.01
CA ILE A 146 -5.90 17.55 -3.21
C ILE A 146 -6.58 16.96 -4.45
N ILE A 147 -7.15 17.82 -5.29
CA ILE A 147 -7.82 17.46 -6.54
C ILE A 147 -7.19 18.20 -7.72
N PHE A 148 -7.56 17.82 -8.95
CA PHE A 148 -6.99 18.37 -10.16
C PHE A 148 -8.04 19.14 -10.97
N LYS A 149 -7.66 20.33 -11.46
CA LYS A 149 -8.56 21.20 -12.22
C LYS A 149 -8.96 20.59 -13.58
N ARG A 150 -8.07 19.79 -14.16
CA ARG A 150 -8.13 19.22 -15.51
C ARG A 150 -7.18 18.02 -15.58
N ASP A 151 -7.22 17.32 -16.70
CA ASP A 151 -6.23 16.29 -17.03
C ASP A 151 -4.81 16.86 -17.00
N MET A 152 -3.88 16.10 -16.42
CA MET A 152 -2.50 16.53 -16.20
C MET A 152 -1.53 15.36 -16.37
N VAL A 153 -0.38 15.66 -16.96
CA VAL A 153 0.82 14.83 -16.86
C VAL A 153 1.83 15.63 -16.04
N ILE A 154 2.19 15.11 -14.87
CA ILE A 154 3.09 15.74 -13.91
C ILE A 154 4.40 14.96 -13.96
N THR A 155 5.46 15.63 -14.41
CA THR A 155 6.82 15.07 -14.42
C THR A 155 7.61 15.70 -13.29
N LEU A 156 7.72 14.96 -12.19
CA LEU A 156 8.43 15.41 -11.01
C LEU A 156 9.94 15.40 -11.24
N LYS A 157 10.63 16.46 -10.83
CA LYS A 157 12.09 16.57 -10.97
C LYS A 157 12.84 15.78 -9.90
N GLN A 158 12.22 15.66 -8.73
CA GLN A 158 12.73 14.93 -7.56
C GLN A 158 11.55 14.28 -6.85
N GLU A 159 11.80 13.31 -5.99
CA GLU A 159 10.75 12.62 -5.23
C GLU A 159 9.74 13.60 -4.59
N LEU A 160 8.45 13.27 -4.71
CA LEU A 160 7.37 14.04 -4.13
C LEU A 160 7.21 13.61 -2.67
N ILE A 161 8.02 14.19 -1.79
CA ILE A 161 7.93 13.98 -0.34
C ILE A 161 6.63 14.61 0.16
N MET A 162 5.82 13.81 0.84
CA MET A 162 4.52 14.23 1.37
C MET A 162 4.58 14.46 2.88
N ASN A 163 3.76 15.39 3.36
CA ASN A 163 3.46 15.55 4.79
C ASN A 163 2.25 14.67 5.18
N SER A 164 1.98 14.52 6.49
CA SER A 164 0.83 13.77 7.01
C SER A 164 -0.51 14.42 6.62
N PHE A 165 -1.60 13.65 6.71
CA PHE A 165 -2.97 14.10 6.48
C PHE A 165 -3.21 14.66 5.07
N LYS A 166 -2.86 13.85 4.06
CA LYS A 166 -3.01 14.23 2.65
C LYS A 166 -3.82 13.19 1.90
N THR A 167 -4.75 13.66 1.09
CA THR A 167 -5.36 12.84 0.04
C THR A 167 -4.97 13.41 -1.31
N ILE A 168 -4.41 12.59 -2.20
CA ILE A 168 -4.33 12.91 -3.63
C ILE A 168 -5.48 12.16 -4.31
N ASP A 169 -6.44 12.90 -4.86
CA ASP A 169 -7.67 12.38 -5.45
C ASP A 169 -7.77 12.76 -6.93
N GLY A 170 -7.45 11.80 -7.80
CA GLY A 170 -7.51 11.95 -9.26
C GLY A 170 -8.92 11.97 -9.84
N ARG A 171 -9.98 11.65 -9.07
CA ARG A 171 -11.34 11.52 -9.63
C ARG A 171 -11.80 12.81 -10.31
N GLY A 172 -12.30 12.67 -11.53
CA GLY A 172 -12.78 13.79 -12.35
C GLY A 172 -11.73 14.42 -13.27
N ALA A 173 -10.51 13.89 -13.29
CA ALA A 173 -9.44 14.24 -14.21
C ALA A 173 -8.61 12.99 -14.55
N ASN A 174 -8.02 12.94 -15.75
CA ASN A 174 -7.00 11.95 -16.06
C ASN A 174 -5.62 12.48 -15.63
N VAL A 175 -5.08 11.93 -14.54
CA VAL A 175 -3.86 12.44 -13.90
C VAL A 175 -2.77 11.39 -13.93
N HIS A 176 -1.67 11.74 -14.60
CA HIS A 176 -0.47 10.94 -14.71
C HIS A 176 0.66 11.56 -13.88
N ILE A 177 1.31 10.77 -13.03
CA ILE A 177 2.63 11.07 -12.45
C ILE A 177 3.62 10.19 -13.18
N ALA A 178 4.45 10.79 -14.05
CA ALA A 178 5.25 9.99 -14.97
C ALA A 178 6.52 10.66 -15.50
N ASN A 179 7.42 9.82 -16.02
CA ASN A 179 8.65 10.17 -16.73
C ASN A 179 9.74 10.87 -15.88
N GLY A 180 9.59 10.86 -14.56
CA GLY A 180 10.50 11.51 -13.62
C GLY A 180 10.48 10.79 -12.29
N ALA A 181 10.67 11.53 -11.21
CA ALA A 181 10.47 10.99 -9.88
C ALA A 181 8.98 10.69 -9.62
N CYS A 182 8.70 10.00 -8.51
CA CYS A 182 7.33 9.67 -8.09
C CYS A 182 7.15 9.91 -6.58
N ILE A 183 6.24 9.18 -5.92
CA ILE A 183 5.72 9.54 -4.60
C ILE A 183 6.57 8.92 -3.48
N THR A 184 6.95 9.73 -2.48
CA THR A 184 7.61 9.26 -1.25
C THR A 184 6.80 9.66 -0.01
N ILE A 185 6.33 8.67 0.73
CA ILE A 185 5.60 8.78 2.00
C ILE A 185 6.56 8.35 3.12
N GLN A 186 7.28 9.30 3.69
CA GLN A 186 8.36 9.01 4.65
C GLN A 186 8.07 9.62 6.01
N TYR A 187 8.07 8.78 7.06
CA TYR A 187 7.88 9.16 8.47
C TYR A 187 6.63 10.01 8.73
N VAL A 188 5.56 9.73 7.99
CA VAL A 188 4.28 10.44 8.08
C VAL A 188 3.14 9.46 8.26
N THR A 189 1.95 9.98 8.54
CA THR A 189 0.74 9.17 8.74
C THR A 189 -0.47 9.75 8.03
N ASN A 190 -1.51 8.94 7.83
CA ASN A 190 -2.78 9.34 7.27
C ASN A 190 -2.63 9.91 5.85
N VAL A 191 -2.24 9.05 4.91
CA VAL A 191 -2.14 9.41 3.50
C VAL A 191 -3.01 8.49 2.66
N ILE A 192 -3.79 9.09 1.76
CA ILE A 192 -4.57 8.38 0.73
C ILE A 192 -4.06 8.79 -0.64
N ILE A 193 -3.69 7.82 -1.47
CA ILE A 193 -3.36 7.99 -2.89
C ILE A 193 -4.45 7.31 -3.69
N HIS A 194 -5.25 8.09 -4.42
CA HIS A 194 -6.45 7.59 -5.07
C HIS A 194 -6.62 8.07 -6.51
N GLY A 195 -6.90 7.15 -7.43
CA GLY A 195 -7.37 7.50 -8.78
C GLY A 195 -6.27 8.02 -9.72
N LEU A 196 -5.00 7.61 -9.55
CA LEU A 196 -3.87 8.11 -10.33
C LEU A 196 -3.33 7.09 -11.32
N HIS A 197 -2.80 7.55 -12.44
CA HIS A 197 -1.87 6.79 -13.27
C HIS A 197 -0.44 7.11 -12.83
N ILE A 198 0.34 6.11 -12.38
CA ILE A 198 1.71 6.31 -11.91
C ILE A 198 2.62 5.35 -12.68
N HIS A 199 3.48 5.88 -13.54
CA HIS A 199 4.25 5.02 -14.45
C HIS A 199 5.51 5.70 -14.97
N ASP A 200 6.44 4.92 -15.53
CA ASP A 200 7.71 5.44 -16.06
C ASP A 200 8.49 6.25 -15.01
N CYS A 201 8.39 5.87 -13.74
CA CYS A 201 9.17 6.47 -12.66
C CYS A 201 10.65 6.14 -12.83
N ARG A 202 11.51 7.11 -12.57
CA ARG A 202 12.96 7.04 -12.83
C ARG A 202 13.74 7.38 -11.57
N PRO A 203 14.98 6.87 -11.44
CA PRO A 203 15.86 7.28 -10.36
C PRO A 203 16.15 8.78 -10.45
N THR A 204 15.94 9.48 -9.35
CA THR A 204 16.24 10.91 -9.19
C THR A 204 16.82 11.16 -7.82
N GLY A 205 17.68 12.16 -7.67
CA GLY A 205 18.24 12.51 -6.38
C GLY A 205 19.38 13.49 -6.51
N ASN A 206 20.25 13.49 -5.50
CA ASN A 206 21.39 14.39 -5.37
C ASN A 206 20.96 15.85 -5.50
N ALA A 207 19.91 16.19 -4.78
CA ALA A 207 19.30 17.51 -4.81
C ALA A 207 18.72 17.87 -3.45
N MET A 208 18.53 19.17 -3.22
CA MET A 208 17.73 19.66 -2.12
C MET A 208 16.25 19.47 -2.45
N VAL A 209 15.49 18.89 -1.52
CA VAL A 209 14.05 18.67 -1.68
C VAL A 209 13.32 19.15 -0.44
N ARG A 210 12.23 19.91 -0.64
CA ARG A 210 11.37 20.37 0.44
C ARG A 210 10.41 19.28 0.89
N SER A 211 10.29 19.09 2.20
CA SER A 211 9.37 18.11 2.82
C SER A 211 8.27 18.77 3.65
N SER A 212 8.45 20.02 4.10
CA SER A 212 7.44 20.80 4.81
C SER A 212 7.59 22.30 4.49
N PRO A 213 6.69 23.20 4.95
CA PRO A 213 6.84 24.63 4.72
C PRO A 213 8.11 25.18 5.37
N SER A 214 8.57 24.58 6.47
CA SER A 214 9.76 25.00 7.23
C SER A 214 11.02 24.18 6.93
N HIS A 215 10.91 22.99 6.33
CA HIS A 215 12.04 22.07 6.18
C HIS A 215 12.28 21.63 4.73
N TYR A 216 13.54 21.67 4.32
CA TYR A 216 14.08 21.04 3.11
C TYR A 216 15.47 20.47 3.40
N GLY A 217 15.83 19.37 2.75
CA GLY A 217 17.07 18.65 3.03
C GLY A 217 17.67 18.02 1.77
N TRP A 218 18.95 17.62 1.88
CA TRP A 218 19.63 16.91 0.80
C TRP A 218 19.07 15.50 0.68
N ARG A 219 18.69 15.10 -0.53
CA ARG A 219 18.23 13.75 -0.86
C ARG A 219 19.26 13.06 -1.73
N THR A 220 19.62 11.83 -1.35
CA THR A 220 20.44 10.93 -2.18
C THR A 220 19.59 10.36 -3.32
N MET A 221 20.16 9.49 -4.13
CA MET A 221 19.42 8.80 -5.18
C MET A 221 18.26 7.99 -4.60
N ALA A 222 17.05 8.27 -5.08
CA ALA A 222 15.89 7.40 -4.96
C ALA A 222 15.88 6.42 -6.13
N ASP A 223 15.38 5.21 -5.90
CA ASP A 223 15.46 4.09 -6.85
C ASP A 223 14.46 4.20 -8.01
N GLY A 224 13.40 5.01 -7.84
CA GLY A 224 12.39 5.25 -8.85
C GLY A 224 11.15 4.38 -8.71
N ASP A 225 10.74 4.08 -7.47
CA ASP A 225 9.46 3.44 -7.16
C ASP A 225 8.27 4.33 -7.53
N ALA A 226 7.11 3.76 -7.86
CA ALA A 226 5.89 4.57 -8.02
C ALA A 226 5.38 5.16 -6.69
N VAL A 227 5.28 4.33 -5.65
CA VAL A 227 4.89 4.75 -4.30
C VAL A 227 5.83 4.11 -3.28
N SER A 228 6.72 4.92 -2.71
CA SER A 228 7.65 4.49 -1.66
C SER A 228 7.13 4.89 -0.28
N ILE A 229 6.98 3.92 0.64
CA ILE A 229 6.41 4.06 1.98
C ILE A 229 7.50 3.67 2.99
N PHE A 230 7.94 4.65 3.79
CA PHE A 230 9.12 4.50 4.63
C PHE A 230 8.83 4.92 6.06
N GLY A 231 8.81 3.97 7.00
CA GLY A 231 8.50 4.23 8.41
C GLY A 231 7.18 4.99 8.62
N ALA A 232 6.18 4.71 7.78
CA ALA A 232 4.91 5.43 7.76
C ALA A 232 3.73 4.52 8.17
N SER A 233 2.62 5.12 8.61
CA SER A 233 1.45 4.36 9.07
C SER A 233 0.12 4.95 8.63
N HIS A 234 -0.93 4.13 8.57
CA HIS A 234 -2.26 4.54 8.12
C HIS A 234 -2.23 5.08 6.68
N ILE A 235 -1.85 4.19 5.76
CA ILE A 235 -1.68 4.49 4.34
C ILE A 235 -2.70 3.70 3.51
N TRP A 236 -3.30 4.35 2.52
CA TRP A 236 -4.22 3.71 1.60
C TRP A 236 -3.89 4.08 0.14
N VAL A 237 -3.50 3.08 -0.63
CA VAL A 237 -3.27 3.20 -2.09
C VAL A 237 -4.43 2.52 -2.80
N ASP A 238 -5.30 3.31 -3.43
CA ASP A 238 -6.58 2.85 -3.95
C ASP A 238 -6.81 3.29 -5.40
N HIS A 239 -7.37 2.43 -6.24
CA HIS A 239 -7.75 2.81 -7.61
C HIS A 239 -6.62 3.51 -8.40
N CYS A 240 -5.38 3.07 -8.23
CA CYS A 240 -4.26 3.56 -9.02
C CYS A 240 -3.91 2.56 -10.12
N SER A 241 -3.49 3.07 -11.28
CA SER A 241 -2.93 2.27 -12.37
C SER A 241 -1.42 2.44 -12.36
N LEU A 242 -0.68 1.38 -12.04
CA LEU A 242 0.76 1.41 -11.82
C LEU A 242 1.52 0.50 -12.79
N SER A 243 2.58 1.02 -13.43
CA SER A 243 3.33 0.24 -14.43
C SER A 243 4.70 0.82 -14.77
N ASN A 244 5.62 -0.03 -15.25
CA ASN A 244 6.87 0.36 -15.92
C ASN A 244 7.73 1.37 -15.15
N CYS A 245 7.88 1.19 -13.83
CA CYS A 245 8.80 2.00 -13.02
C CYS A 245 10.22 1.44 -13.04
N ALA A 246 11.20 2.20 -12.55
CA ALA A 246 12.59 1.77 -12.57
C ALA A 246 12.91 0.68 -11.53
N ASP A 247 12.28 0.72 -10.35
CA ASP A 247 12.43 -0.30 -9.30
C ASP A 247 11.07 -0.90 -8.88
N GLY A 248 10.44 -0.46 -7.79
CA GLY A 248 9.15 -0.96 -7.29
C GLY A 248 7.90 -0.24 -7.84
N LEU A 249 6.70 -0.83 -7.71
CA LEU A 249 5.45 -0.07 -7.85
C LEU A 249 4.93 0.43 -6.50
N VAL A 250 4.82 -0.45 -5.51
CA VAL A 250 4.46 -0.08 -4.14
C VAL A 250 5.43 -0.73 -3.18
N ASP A 251 6.28 0.06 -2.55
CA ASP A 251 7.32 -0.44 -1.66
C ASP A 251 7.09 0.10 -0.25
N ALA A 252 7.02 -0.79 0.75
CA ALA A 252 6.82 -0.44 2.15
C ALA A 252 7.90 -1.06 3.01
N ILE A 253 8.67 -0.22 3.71
CA ILE A 253 9.86 -0.65 4.45
C ILE A 253 10.00 0.11 5.77
N MET A 254 10.98 -0.29 6.59
CA MET A 254 11.44 0.46 7.76
C MET A 254 10.37 0.64 8.86
N GLY A 255 9.64 -0.44 9.13
CA GLY A 255 8.58 -0.47 10.14
C GLY A 255 7.27 0.17 9.69
N SER A 256 7.07 0.34 8.37
CA SER A 256 5.78 0.79 7.86
C SER A 256 4.68 -0.24 8.17
N THR A 257 3.48 0.22 8.52
CA THR A 257 2.37 -0.66 8.94
C THR A 257 1.02 0.03 8.77
N ALA A 258 -0.09 -0.67 9.05
CA ALA A 258 -1.44 -0.16 8.86
C ALA A 258 -1.68 0.33 7.42
N ILE A 259 -1.43 -0.55 6.45
CA ILE A 259 -1.51 -0.23 5.01
C ILE A 259 -2.63 -1.05 4.35
N THR A 260 -3.39 -0.41 3.49
CA THR A 260 -4.28 -1.10 2.54
C THR A 260 -3.89 -0.72 1.11
N VAL A 261 -3.72 -1.73 0.26
CA VAL A 261 -3.51 -1.57 -1.19
C VAL A 261 -4.71 -2.23 -1.87
N SER A 262 -5.61 -1.41 -2.44
CA SER A 262 -6.88 -1.90 -2.98
C SER A 262 -7.26 -1.36 -4.35
N ASN A 263 -8.03 -2.14 -5.11
CA ASN A 263 -8.60 -1.69 -6.38
C ASN A 263 -7.56 -1.17 -7.40
N ASN A 264 -6.28 -1.51 -7.25
CA ASN A 264 -5.25 -1.02 -8.16
C ASN A 264 -5.11 -1.96 -9.36
N TYR A 265 -4.65 -1.40 -10.48
CA TYR A 265 -4.29 -2.16 -11.67
C TYR A 265 -2.77 -2.11 -11.87
N PHE A 266 -2.13 -3.27 -11.78
CA PHE A 266 -0.69 -3.42 -11.93
C PHE A 266 -0.38 -4.11 -13.27
N THR A 267 0.53 -3.53 -14.08
CA THR A 267 0.97 -4.16 -15.34
C THR A 267 2.43 -3.84 -15.67
N HIS A 268 3.02 -4.61 -16.58
CA HIS A 268 4.29 -4.34 -17.25
C HIS A 268 5.41 -3.94 -16.28
N HIS A 269 5.72 -4.81 -15.32
CA HIS A 269 6.66 -4.48 -14.27
C HIS A 269 7.29 -5.73 -13.64
N ASN A 270 8.61 -5.68 -13.40
CA ASN A 270 9.30 -6.83 -12.83
C ASN A 270 9.00 -6.99 -11.34
N GLU A 271 9.20 -5.91 -10.58
CA GLU A 271 9.27 -5.93 -9.12
C GLU A 271 8.07 -5.19 -8.54
N VAL A 272 6.94 -5.89 -8.42
CA VAL A 272 5.63 -5.24 -8.25
C VAL A 272 5.47 -4.57 -6.90
N MET A 273 5.70 -5.31 -5.81
CA MET A 273 5.50 -4.79 -4.46
C MET A 273 6.51 -5.42 -3.50
N LEU A 274 7.34 -4.60 -2.87
CA LEU A 274 8.26 -5.01 -1.81
C LEU A 274 7.72 -4.56 -0.46
N LEU A 275 7.32 -5.51 0.37
CA LEU A 275 6.91 -5.27 1.75
C LEU A 275 8.00 -5.87 2.64
N GLY A 276 8.87 -5.02 3.19
CA GLY A 276 10.06 -5.38 3.98
C GLY A 276 11.36 -5.52 3.16
N HIS A 277 12.41 -4.78 3.56
CA HIS A 277 13.65 -4.65 2.75
C HIS A 277 14.85 -5.51 3.19
N SER A 278 14.85 -6.03 4.43
CA SER A 278 15.98 -6.83 4.96
C SER A 278 15.53 -7.91 5.97
N ASP A 279 16.06 -9.13 5.85
CA ASP A 279 15.75 -10.30 6.73
C ASP A 279 16.22 -10.04 8.17
N SER A 280 17.16 -9.10 8.33
CA SER A 280 17.71 -8.70 9.62
C SER A 280 16.95 -7.53 10.25
N TYR A 281 16.06 -6.87 9.52
CA TYR A 281 15.36 -5.69 10.01
C TYR A 281 14.08 -6.06 10.76
N VAL A 282 14.24 -6.44 12.03
CA VAL A 282 13.18 -7.04 12.85
C VAL A 282 11.96 -6.15 13.10
N LYS A 283 12.05 -4.82 12.90
CA LYS A 283 10.87 -3.95 13.03
C LYS A 283 9.83 -4.21 11.93
N ASP A 284 10.25 -4.72 10.77
CA ASP A 284 9.32 -5.10 9.69
C ASP A 284 8.43 -6.30 10.09
N LYS A 285 8.74 -7.02 11.18
CA LYS A 285 7.84 -8.06 11.73
C LYS A 285 6.49 -7.52 12.21
N ALA A 286 6.40 -6.24 12.55
CA ALA A 286 5.15 -5.59 12.95
C ALA A 286 4.39 -4.98 11.75
N MET A 287 4.90 -5.13 10.53
CA MET A 287 4.22 -4.70 9.32
C MET A 287 2.92 -5.47 9.12
N GLN A 288 1.83 -4.76 8.86
CA GLN A 288 0.50 -5.31 8.63
C GLN A 288 -0.11 -4.66 7.41
N VAL A 289 -0.42 -5.46 6.39
CA VAL A 289 -0.90 -4.96 5.09
C VAL A 289 -2.07 -5.79 4.56
N THR A 290 -3.11 -5.11 4.11
CA THR A 290 -4.24 -5.71 3.38
C THR A 290 -4.07 -5.43 1.89
N ILE A 291 -4.04 -6.50 1.09
CA ILE A 291 -3.99 -6.44 -0.38
C ILE A 291 -5.32 -6.99 -0.89
N ALA A 292 -6.21 -6.11 -1.37
CA ALA A 292 -7.58 -6.50 -1.67
C ALA A 292 -8.10 -5.95 -3.00
N PHE A 293 -8.82 -6.77 -3.77
CA PHE A 293 -9.52 -6.35 -5.00
C PHE A 293 -8.63 -5.73 -6.09
N ASN A 294 -7.32 -5.94 -6.03
CA ASN A 294 -6.41 -5.50 -7.08
C ASN A 294 -6.50 -6.45 -8.28
N HIS A 295 -6.17 -5.92 -9.46
CA HIS A 295 -5.92 -6.72 -10.65
C HIS A 295 -4.43 -6.68 -10.98
N PHE A 296 -3.79 -7.83 -10.84
CA PHE A 296 -2.42 -8.09 -11.28
C PHE A 296 -2.48 -8.62 -12.73
N GLY A 297 -2.26 -7.69 -13.65
CA GLY A 297 -2.41 -7.84 -15.09
C GLY A 297 -1.18 -8.42 -15.79
N GLU A 298 -1.03 -8.08 -17.06
CA GLU A 298 0.03 -8.59 -17.94
C GLU A 298 1.42 -8.04 -17.63
N GLY A 299 2.45 -8.81 -18.00
CA GLY A 299 3.85 -8.41 -17.91
C GLY A 299 4.38 -8.23 -16.48
N LEU A 300 3.76 -8.89 -15.50
CA LEU A 300 4.23 -8.87 -14.11
C LEU A 300 5.15 -10.07 -13.85
N ILE A 301 6.35 -9.84 -13.31
CA ILE A 301 7.31 -10.93 -13.11
C ILE A 301 7.22 -11.54 -11.72
N GLN A 302 7.42 -10.74 -10.66
CA GLN A 302 7.62 -11.27 -9.30
C GLN A 302 7.42 -10.24 -8.16
N ARG A 303 7.76 -10.70 -6.93
CA ARG A 303 7.66 -10.09 -5.58
C ARG A 303 6.27 -10.19 -4.92
N MET A 304 6.26 -10.48 -3.59
CA MET A 304 5.22 -10.18 -2.55
C MET A 304 5.14 -11.25 -1.45
N PRO A 305 5.27 -11.07 -0.12
CA PRO A 305 5.95 -10.08 0.74
C PRO A 305 7.01 -10.71 1.71
N ARG A 306 7.77 -9.92 2.50
CA ARG A 306 8.83 -10.36 3.44
C ARG A 306 8.66 -9.78 4.85
N HIS A 307 8.73 -10.62 5.90
CA HIS A 307 8.38 -10.27 7.29
C HIS A 307 6.97 -9.70 7.47
N GLY A 308 6.35 -9.84 8.65
CA GLY A 308 5.06 -9.21 8.93
C GLY A 308 3.83 -10.07 8.61
N TYR A 309 2.66 -9.43 8.55
CA TYR A 309 1.35 -10.06 8.43
C TYR A 309 0.59 -9.51 7.22
N PHE A 310 0.18 -10.41 6.32
CA PHE A 310 -0.45 -10.04 5.06
C PHE A 310 -1.77 -10.73 4.87
N HIS A 311 -2.80 -9.92 4.62
CA HIS A 311 -4.11 -10.40 4.21
C HIS A 311 -4.28 -10.15 2.72
N VAL A 312 -4.22 -11.22 1.92
CA VAL A 312 -4.32 -11.15 0.46
C VAL A 312 -5.69 -11.70 0.07
N VAL A 313 -6.64 -10.84 -0.26
CA VAL A 313 -8.06 -11.23 -0.38
C VAL A 313 -8.71 -10.75 -1.67
N ASN A 314 -9.38 -11.65 -2.38
CA ASN A 314 -10.19 -11.33 -3.57
C ASN A 314 -9.47 -10.51 -4.66
N ASN A 315 -8.18 -10.73 -4.88
CA ASN A 315 -7.41 -10.15 -6.00
C ASN A 315 -7.47 -11.06 -7.24
N ASP A 316 -7.38 -10.47 -8.43
CA ASP A 316 -7.31 -11.19 -9.70
C ASP A 316 -5.86 -11.20 -10.24
N TYR A 317 -5.25 -12.37 -10.29
CA TYR A 317 -3.92 -12.59 -10.86
C TYR A 317 -4.08 -13.29 -12.20
N THR A 318 -3.79 -12.57 -13.28
CA THR A 318 -4.05 -13.08 -14.63
C THR A 318 -2.79 -13.53 -15.36
N HIS A 319 -1.64 -12.91 -15.09
CA HIS A 319 -0.41 -13.13 -15.86
C HIS A 319 0.85 -12.80 -15.04
N TRP A 320 1.34 -13.75 -14.23
CA TRP A 320 2.69 -13.66 -13.65
C TRP A 320 3.70 -14.43 -14.49
N GLU A 321 4.96 -13.98 -14.54
CA GLU A 321 6.01 -14.67 -15.29
C GLU A 321 6.86 -15.63 -14.43
N MET A 322 7.02 -15.35 -13.13
CA MET A 322 7.80 -16.19 -12.21
C MET A 322 6.97 -16.75 -11.05
N TYR A 323 6.36 -15.89 -10.25
CA TYR A 323 5.46 -16.26 -9.15
C TYR A 323 4.55 -15.08 -8.79
N ALA A 324 3.41 -15.35 -8.16
CA ALA A 324 2.48 -14.30 -7.73
C ALA A 324 2.71 -13.84 -6.28
N ILE A 325 3.04 -14.78 -5.39
CA ILE A 325 3.30 -14.52 -3.97
C ILE A 325 4.65 -15.15 -3.60
N GLY A 326 5.63 -14.36 -3.20
CA GLY A 326 6.87 -14.87 -2.63
C GLY A 326 7.50 -14.02 -1.54
N GLY A 327 8.20 -14.70 -0.63
CA GLY A 327 8.69 -14.08 0.60
C GLY A 327 9.89 -14.77 1.22
N SER A 328 10.54 -14.05 2.14
CA SER A 328 11.61 -14.54 3.00
C SER A 328 11.41 -14.09 4.45
N ALA A 329 12.15 -14.72 5.36
CA ALA A 329 12.15 -14.46 6.80
C ALA A 329 10.77 -14.42 7.50
N GLU A 330 10.01 -15.51 7.31
CA GLU A 330 8.83 -15.84 8.13
C GLU A 330 7.69 -14.80 8.07
N PRO A 331 7.22 -14.39 6.88
CA PRO A 331 5.98 -13.63 6.79
C PRO A 331 4.79 -14.57 7.05
N THR A 332 3.73 -14.03 7.67
CA THR A 332 2.42 -14.68 7.71
C THR A 332 1.61 -14.21 6.51
N ILE A 333 1.25 -15.14 5.62
CA ILE A 333 0.48 -14.85 4.41
C ILE A 333 -0.84 -15.60 4.46
N ASN A 334 -1.93 -14.83 4.40
CA ASN A 334 -3.29 -15.34 4.41
C ASN A 334 -3.95 -15.03 3.05
N SER A 335 -3.86 -15.97 2.11
CA SER A 335 -4.50 -15.88 0.79
C SER A 335 -5.93 -16.39 0.86
N GLN A 336 -6.91 -15.55 0.50
CA GLN A 336 -8.33 -15.88 0.61
C GLN A 336 -9.17 -15.41 -0.59
N GLY A 337 -9.86 -16.35 -1.24
CA GLY A 337 -10.80 -16.05 -2.32
C GLY A 337 -10.20 -15.32 -3.52
N ASN A 338 -8.89 -15.36 -3.72
CA ASN A 338 -8.23 -14.80 -4.89
C ASN A 338 -8.47 -15.67 -6.12
N ARG A 339 -8.24 -15.12 -7.30
CA ARG A 339 -8.23 -15.87 -8.56
C ARG A 339 -6.82 -15.87 -9.11
N TYR A 340 -6.28 -17.06 -9.37
CA TYR A 340 -4.94 -17.26 -9.91
C TYR A 340 -5.04 -18.01 -11.24
N LEU A 341 -4.90 -17.29 -12.34
CA LEU A 341 -4.76 -17.87 -13.67
C LEU A 341 -3.28 -17.99 -14.00
N ALA A 342 -2.74 -19.22 -13.87
CA ALA A 342 -1.33 -19.43 -14.16
C ALA A 342 -0.98 -19.16 -15.63
N PRO A 343 0.24 -18.66 -15.91
CA PRO A 343 0.74 -18.50 -17.27
C PRO A 343 0.84 -19.86 -17.98
N THR A 344 1.00 -19.87 -19.30
CA THR A 344 1.20 -21.10 -20.08
C THR A 344 2.49 -21.83 -19.71
N ASN A 345 3.52 -21.10 -19.27
CA ASN A 345 4.81 -21.65 -18.83
C ASN A 345 4.63 -22.72 -17.73
N PRO A 346 5.05 -23.97 -17.95
CA PRO A 346 4.90 -25.05 -16.97
C PRO A 346 5.77 -24.86 -15.72
N PHE A 347 6.80 -24.02 -15.77
CA PHE A 347 7.68 -23.73 -14.63
C PHE A 347 7.20 -22.59 -13.74
N ALA A 348 6.09 -21.93 -14.10
CA ALA A 348 5.51 -20.81 -13.37
C ALA A 348 4.08 -21.13 -12.87
N LYS A 349 3.79 -22.41 -12.59
CA LYS A 349 2.47 -22.86 -12.10
C LYS A 349 2.30 -22.68 -10.59
N GLU A 350 3.39 -22.71 -9.84
CA GLU A 350 3.33 -22.48 -8.41
C GLU A 350 3.07 -20.99 -8.15
N VAL A 351 1.97 -20.68 -7.47
CA VAL A 351 1.62 -19.32 -7.03
C VAL A 351 2.68 -18.79 -6.06
N THR A 352 3.20 -19.68 -5.21
CA THR A 352 4.06 -19.36 -4.08
C THR A 352 5.55 -19.55 -4.34
N LYS A 353 6.40 -18.62 -3.89
CA LYS A 353 7.86 -18.75 -3.91
C LYS A 353 8.51 -18.38 -2.58
N ARG A 354 9.17 -19.34 -1.93
CA ARG A 354 10.02 -19.05 -0.75
C ARG A 354 11.43 -18.73 -1.25
N VAL A 355 11.90 -17.52 -0.95
CA VAL A 355 13.19 -17.02 -1.48
C VAL A 355 14.32 -17.48 -0.56
N GLU A 356 15.33 -18.14 -1.15
CA GLU A 356 16.62 -18.50 -0.54
C GLU A 356 16.54 -19.22 0.83
N THR A 357 15.45 -19.94 1.09
CA THR A 357 15.22 -20.59 2.39
C THR A 357 15.04 -22.10 2.23
N ALA A 358 15.73 -22.88 3.08
CA ALA A 358 15.61 -24.33 3.10
C ALA A 358 14.20 -24.78 3.54
N GLN A 359 13.71 -25.87 2.95
CA GLN A 359 12.37 -26.41 3.24
C GLN A 359 12.15 -26.78 4.71
N THR A 360 13.21 -27.18 5.42
CA THR A 360 13.16 -27.46 6.86
C THR A 360 12.83 -26.22 7.69
N ILE A 361 13.09 -25.01 7.17
CA ILE A 361 12.85 -23.74 7.85
C ILE A 361 11.47 -23.21 7.46
N TRP A 362 11.22 -23.00 6.16
CA TRP A 362 10.00 -22.31 5.74
C TRP A 362 8.73 -23.11 5.95
N LYS A 363 8.81 -24.43 6.16
CA LYS A 363 7.65 -25.25 6.53
C LYS A 363 6.98 -24.79 7.83
N GLY A 364 7.71 -24.10 8.72
CA GLY A 364 7.15 -23.49 9.93
C GLY A 364 6.39 -22.19 9.68
N TRP A 365 6.59 -21.53 8.52
CA TRP A 365 5.98 -20.24 8.23
C TRP A 365 4.49 -20.40 7.90
N ASN A 366 3.66 -19.48 8.39
CA ASN A 366 2.22 -19.54 8.20
C ASN A 366 1.81 -18.98 6.84
N TRP A 367 1.76 -19.84 5.81
CA TRP A 367 1.28 -19.50 4.48
C TRP A 367 0.03 -20.31 4.20
N ARG A 368 -1.11 -19.64 4.13
CA ARG A 368 -2.44 -20.23 4.07
C ARG A 368 -3.13 -19.81 2.77
N SER A 369 -3.92 -20.72 2.21
CA SER A 369 -4.77 -20.50 1.05
C SER A 369 -6.14 -21.08 1.33
N GLU A 370 -7.19 -20.27 1.13
CA GLU A 370 -8.57 -20.68 1.38
C GLU A 370 -9.54 -20.06 0.38
N GLY A 371 -10.38 -20.88 -0.25
CA GLY A 371 -11.37 -20.40 -1.24
C GLY A 371 -10.78 -19.82 -2.54
N ASP A 372 -9.46 -19.88 -2.72
CA ASP A 372 -8.78 -19.42 -3.92
C ASP A 372 -9.18 -20.25 -5.16
N LEU A 373 -9.40 -19.60 -6.30
CA LEU A 373 -9.64 -20.26 -7.60
C LEU A 373 -8.31 -20.40 -8.34
N LEU A 374 -7.88 -21.65 -8.50
CA LEU A 374 -6.64 -22.01 -9.17
C LEU A 374 -6.96 -22.48 -10.60
N LEU A 375 -6.53 -21.74 -11.61
CA LEU A 375 -6.81 -22.00 -13.02
C LEU A 375 -5.52 -22.32 -13.78
N ASN A 376 -5.68 -23.03 -14.90
CA ASN A 376 -4.58 -23.38 -15.81
C ASN A 376 -3.41 -24.12 -15.12
N GLY A 377 -3.72 -24.99 -14.16
CA GLY A 377 -2.72 -25.75 -13.40
C GLY A 377 -2.01 -24.97 -12.30
N ALA A 378 -2.49 -23.76 -11.96
CA ALA A 378 -2.01 -23.04 -10.78
C ALA A 378 -2.11 -23.91 -9.53
N PHE A 379 -1.16 -23.81 -8.61
CA PHE A 379 -1.27 -24.40 -7.29
C PHE A 379 -0.59 -23.54 -6.21
N PHE A 380 -1.10 -23.62 -4.99
CA PHE A 380 -0.55 -22.95 -3.82
C PHE A 380 0.05 -24.01 -2.90
N THR A 381 1.31 -23.85 -2.49
CA THR A 381 1.95 -24.72 -1.51
C THR A 381 1.78 -24.10 -0.12
N PRO A 382 0.93 -24.62 0.79
CA PRO A 382 0.77 -24.08 2.13
C PRO A 382 1.89 -24.52 3.10
N SER A 383 2.00 -23.83 4.23
CA SER A 383 2.94 -24.16 5.32
C SER A 383 2.43 -23.63 6.68
N GLY A 384 3.07 -24.08 7.78
CA GLY A 384 2.76 -23.65 9.14
C GLY A 384 1.73 -24.54 9.85
N ALA A 385 1.37 -24.16 11.08
CA ALA A 385 0.56 -24.98 12.00
C ALA A 385 -0.94 -25.04 11.66
N GLY A 386 -1.33 -24.75 10.41
CA GLY A 386 -2.73 -24.56 10.02
C GLY A 386 -3.29 -23.21 10.50
N ALA A 387 -4.59 -23.00 10.28
CA ALA A 387 -5.30 -21.81 10.72
C ALA A 387 -5.58 -21.86 12.24
N SER A 388 -5.48 -20.72 12.92
CA SER A 388 -6.01 -20.58 14.29
C SER A 388 -7.53 -20.79 14.27
N ALA A 389 -8.13 -21.08 15.43
CA ALA A 389 -9.59 -21.24 15.54
C ALA A 389 -10.35 -19.92 15.27
N SER A 390 -9.72 -18.77 15.48
CA SER A 390 -10.21 -17.43 15.13
C SER A 390 -10.13 -17.19 13.62
N TYR A 391 -8.99 -17.46 12.98
CA TYR A 391 -8.85 -17.37 11.53
C TYR A 391 -9.82 -18.30 10.81
N SER A 392 -9.92 -19.57 11.22
CA SER A 392 -10.82 -20.57 10.61
C SER A 392 -12.29 -20.15 10.67
N ARG A 393 -12.70 -19.44 11.73
CA ARG A 393 -14.05 -18.88 11.85
C ARG A 393 -14.26 -17.68 10.95
N ALA A 394 -13.28 -16.79 10.86
CA ALA A 394 -13.32 -15.62 9.99
C ALA A 394 -13.34 -16.01 8.50
N SER A 395 -12.61 -17.07 8.15
CA SER A 395 -12.36 -17.49 6.78
C SER A 395 -13.47 -18.34 6.16
N SER A 396 -14.09 -19.23 6.94
CA SER A 396 -15.15 -20.16 6.49
C SER A 396 -16.39 -19.52 5.85
N LEU A 397 -16.56 -18.19 5.97
CA LEU A 397 -17.74 -17.46 5.49
C LEU A 397 -17.42 -16.11 4.82
N GLY A 398 -16.14 -15.72 4.68
CA GLY A 398 -15.77 -14.30 4.64
C GLY A 398 -15.38 -13.71 3.28
N ALA A 399 -14.60 -14.41 2.46
CA ALA A 399 -14.20 -13.92 1.15
C ALA A 399 -15.32 -14.15 0.11
N LYS A 400 -15.40 -13.30 -0.92
CA LYS A 400 -16.27 -13.60 -2.05
C LYS A 400 -15.82 -14.89 -2.73
N SER A 401 -16.76 -15.61 -3.33
CA SER A 401 -16.41 -16.69 -4.25
C SER A 401 -15.42 -16.15 -5.27
N SER A 402 -14.32 -16.87 -5.42
CA SER A 402 -13.26 -16.57 -6.37
C SER A 402 -13.73 -16.56 -7.83
N SER A 403 -14.92 -17.11 -8.11
CA SER A 403 -15.63 -16.96 -9.39
C SER A 403 -16.12 -15.53 -9.67
N MET A 404 -16.38 -14.72 -8.64
CA MET A 404 -16.80 -13.32 -8.77
C MET A 404 -15.63 -12.34 -8.84
N VAL A 405 -14.39 -12.80 -8.59
CA VAL A 405 -13.20 -11.94 -8.52
C VAL A 405 -13.06 -11.10 -9.80
N GLY A 406 -13.14 -11.71 -10.98
CA GLY A 406 -13.05 -10.96 -12.24
C GLY A 406 -14.13 -9.88 -12.40
N THR A 407 -15.31 -10.04 -11.78
CA THR A 407 -16.35 -8.99 -11.78
C THR A 407 -16.04 -7.88 -10.77
N ILE A 408 -15.68 -8.23 -9.53
CA ILE A 408 -15.46 -7.25 -8.45
C ILE A 408 -14.16 -6.46 -8.61
N THR A 409 -13.21 -6.96 -9.41
CA THR A 409 -11.97 -6.26 -9.79
C THR A 409 -12.04 -5.64 -11.19
N SER A 410 -13.17 -5.72 -11.89
CA SER A 410 -13.30 -5.19 -13.27
C SER A 410 -13.10 -3.67 -13.37
N GLY A 411 -13.30 -2.95 -12.26
CA GLY A 411 -13.05 -1.53 -12.14
C GLY A 411 -11.67 -1.16 -11.56
N ALA A 412 -10.76 -2.12 -11.41
CA ALA A 412 -9.43 -1.86 -10.86
C ALA A 412 -8.65 -0.84 -11.73
N GLY A 413 -7.82 -0.03 -11.07
CA GLY A 413 -7.09 1.08 -11.67
C GLY A 413 -7.80 2.42 -11.53
N ALA A 414 -7.20 3.45 -12.12
CA ALA A 414 -7.73 4.81 -12.11
C ALA A 414 -9.08 4.89 -12.85
N LEU A 415 -10.07 5.47 -12.16
CA LEU A 415 -11.45 5.54 -12.64
C LEU A 415 -11.71 6.81 -13.47
N SER A 416 -12.50 6.65 -14.54
CA SER A 416 -12.99 7.76 -15.35
C SER A 416 -14.28 8.38 -14.77
N CYS A 417 -14.21 8.97 -13.57
CA CYS A 417 -15.38 9.60 -12.95
C CYS A 417 -15.82 10.88 -13.67
N ARG A 418 -17.13 11.09 -13.86
CA ARG A 418 -17.70 12.34 -14.41
C ARG A 418 -18.62 13.01 -13.41
N ARG A 419 -18.66 14.35 -13.43
CA ARG A 419 -19.58 15.13 -12.56
C ARG A 419 -21.03 14.86 -12.99
N GLY A 420 -21.92 14.74 -12.02
CA GLY A 420 -23.35 14.51 -12.26
C GLY A 420 -23.72 13.06 -12.62
N SER A 421 -22.78 12.13 -12.52
CA SER A 421 -23.04 10.69 -12.63
C SER A 421 -22.32 9.95 -11.50
N ALA A 422 -22.76 8.72 -11.22
CA ALA A 422 -21.95 7.78 -10.48
C ALA A 422 -20.57 7.64 -11.15
N CYS A 423 -19.55 7.41 -10.33
CA CYS A 423 -18.30 6.85 -10.82
C CYS A 423 -18.45 5.31 -10.90
#